data_AF-A0A0C9U9G9-F1
#
_entry.id   AF-A0A0C9U9G9-F1
#
_cell.length_a   1.000
_cell.length_b   1.000
_cell.length_c   1.000
_cell.angle_alpha   90.00
_cell.angle_beta   90.00
_cell.angle_gamma   90.00
#
_symmetry.space_group_name_H-M   'P 1'
#
loop_
_entity.id
_entity.type
_entity.pdbx_description
1 polymer ?
#
loop_
_entity_poly.entity_id
_entity_poly.type
_entity_poly.pdbx_seq_one_letter_code
_entity_poly.pdbx_strand_id
1 'polypeptide(L)'
;MAANITFHEGSVDAAERFKLLKQKGITIWLTGLSASGKSTIACALEQHLLHQQRFTYRLDGDNVRFGLNKDLGFDEQSRVENIRRIGEVSKLFADSGCITIAAFISPYRADRDIARELHEKTSLAFIEVFVDAPLSVVEQRDPKGLYRKARAGEIKNFTGISAPYEDPEKPEIHIKTDQCDVTRAVEIIANYLVEHNYISSHHGEGSNGYEGKCESSAPKVEG
;
A
#
# COMPACT_ATOMS: atom_id res chain seq x y z
N MET A 1 4.19 14.53 -22.46
CA MET A 1 3.07 15.37 -21.99
C MET A 1 1.98 15.32 -23.02
N ALA A 2 0.74 15.04 -22.62
CA ALA A 2 -0.39 15.13 -23.54
C ALA A 2 -0.73 16.61 -23.76
N ALA A 3 -0.61 17.09 -24.99
CA ALA A 3 -1.08 18.41 -25.38
C ALA A 3 -2.59 18.35 -25.69
N ASN A 4 -3.31 19.44 -25.45
CA ASN A 4 -4.73 19.61 -25.78
C ASN A 4 -5.71 18.76 -24.97
N ILE A 5 -5.50 18.61 -23.66
CA ILE A 5 -6.51 18.03 -22.75
C ILE A 5 -7.16 19.16 -21.96
N THR A 6 -8.48 19.28 -22.06
CA THR A 6 -9.30 20.08 -21.14
C THR A 6 -9.81 19.18 -20.02
N PHE A 7 -9.63 19.60 -18.78
CA PHE A 7 -10.25 18.92 -17.64
C PHE A 7 -11.76 19.15 -17.68
N HIS A 8 -12.55 18.09 -17.68
CA HIS A 8 -14.00 18.17 -17.59
C HIS A 8 -14.38 18.08 -16.11
N GLU A 9 -14.80 19.19 -15.50
CA GLU A 9 -15.37 19.13 -14.15
C GLU A 9 -16.61 18.23 -14.17
N GLY A 10 -16.59 17.17 -13.38
CA GLY A 10 -17.75 16.30 -13.19
C GLY A 10 -18.87 17.06 -12.49
N SER A 11 -20.10 16.54 -12.56
CA SER A 11 -21.25 17.17 -11.90
C SER A 11 -21.28 17.03 -10.37
N VAL A 12 -20.35 16.25 -9.79
CA VAL A 12 -20.30 15.94 -8.36
C VAL A 12 -18.88 16.21 -7.85
N ASP A 13 -18.75 17.06 -6.84
CA ASP A 13 -17.47 17.32 -6.18
C ASP A 13 -17.15 16.25 -5.11
N ALA A 14 -15.91 16.26 -4.60
CA ALA A 14 -15.47 15.30 -3.60
C ALA A 14 -16.27 15.41 -2.28
N ALA A 15 -16.70 16.61 -1.89
CA ALA A 15 -17.42 16.83 -0.64
C ALA A 15 -18.85 16.23 -0.70
N GLU A 16 -19.56 16.46 -1.80
CA GLU A 16 -20.84 15.85 -2.08
C GLU A 16 -20.71 14.33 -2.14
N ARG A 17 -19.72 13.81 -2.89
CA ARG A 17 -19.47 12.37 -2.99
C ARG A 17 -19.25 11.74 -1.61
N PHE A 18 -18.33 12.28 -0.82
CA PHE A 18 -17.99 11.73 0.50
C PHE A 18 -19.16 11.82 1.48
N LYS A 19 -19.97 12.89 1.39
CA LYS A 19 -21.19 13.03 2.18
C LYS A 19 -22.23 11.97 1.82
N LEU A 20 -22.46 11.71 0.54
CA LEU A 20 -23.44 10.72 0.06
C LEU A 20 -22.99 9.28 0.36
N LEU A 21 -21.70 8.99 0.22
CA LEU A 21 -21.10 7.69 0.58
C LEU A 21 -20.92 7.50 2.09
N LYS A 22 -21.05 8.58 2.89
CA LYS A 22 -20.73 8.60 4.32
C LYS A 22 -19.31 8.10 4.63
N GLN A 23 -18.38 8.38 3.73
CA GLN A 23 -17.00 7.94 3.81
C GLN A 23 -16.10 8.91 3.05
N LYS A 24 -14.96 9.24 3.65
CA LYS A 24 -13.86 9.93 2.97
C LYS A 24 -12.97 8.90 2.31
N GLY A 25 -12.59 9.13 1.06
CA GLY A 25 -11.55 8.34 0.45
C GLY A 25 -10.16 8.84 0.84
N ILE A 26 -9.24 7.90 1.01
CA ILE A 26 -7.86 8.14 1.45
C ILE A 26 -6.94 7.11 0.81
N THR A 27 -5.63 7.39 0.81
CA THR A 27 -4.61 6.40 0.44
C THR A 27 -3.75 6.06 1.64
N ILE A 28 -3.66 4.77 1.95
CA ILE A 28 -2.75 4.16 2.91
C ILE A 28 -1.63 3.52 2.10
N TRP A 29 -0.44 4.12 2.15
CA TRP A 29 0.71 3.73 1.36
C TRP A 29 1.71 2.93 2.18
N LEU A 30 1.69 1.61 2.05
CA LEU A 30 2.64 0.74 2.74
C LEU A 30 3.95 0.68 1.94
N THR A 31 5.06 1.06 2.57
CA THR A 31 6.42 0.95 2.02
C THR A 31 7.31 0.10 2.91
N GLY A 32 8.32 -0.58 2.35
CA GLY A 32 9.22 -1.46 3.09
C GLY A 32 9.90 -2.49 2.21
N LEU A 33 10.91 -3.18 2.77
CA LEU A 33 11.64 -4.26 2.09
C LEU A 33 10.73 -5.41 1.64
N SER A 34 11.18 -6.20 0.65
CA SER A 34 10.50 -7.46 0.32
C SER A 34 10.37 -8.33 1.58
N ALA A 35 9.27 -9.10 1.72
CA ALA A 35 8.98 -9.90 2.92
C ALA A 35 8.89 -9.14 4.27
N SER A 36 8.83 -7.79 4.28
CA SER A 36 8.62 -7.01 5.52
C SER A 36 7.21 -7.15 6.11
N GLY A 37 6.25 -7.69 5.36
CA GLY A 37 4.87 -7.93 5.83
C GLY A 37 3.79 -7.04 5.19
N LYS A 38 4.15 -6.16 4.23
CA LYS A 38 3.20 -5.24 3.56
C LYS A 38 1.91 -5.91 3.08
N SER A 39 2.01 -6.93 2.21
CA SER A 39 0.81 -7.60 1.66
C SER A 39 0.00 -8.29 2.75
N THR A 40 0.66 -8.89 3.75
CA THR A 40 -0.01 -9.54 4.89
C THR A 40 -0.82 -8.52 5.70
N ILE A 41 -0.23 -7.37 6.03
CA ILE A 41 -0.91 -6.27 6.73
C ILE A 41 -2.03 -5.71 5.85
N ALA A 42 -1.78 -5.50 4.55
CA ALA A 42 -2.76 -4.94 3.63
C ALA A 42 -4.01 -5.82 3.51
N CYS A 43 -3.85 -7.15 3.37
CA CYS A 43 -4.98 -8.08 3.31
C CYS A 43 -5.78 -8.08 4.62
N ALA A 44 -5.10 -8.13 5.77
CA ALA A 44 -5.77 -8.12 7.07
C ALA A 44 -6.49 -6.79 7.34
N LEU A 45 -5.88 -5.67 6.97
CA LEU A 45 -6.46 -4.33 7.09
C LEU A 45 -7.67 -4.16 6.16
N GLU A 46 -7.57 -4.60 4.89
CA GLU A 46 -8.68 -4.60 3.95
C GLU A 46 -9.88 -5.35 4.51
N GLN A 47 -9.67 -6.56 5.02
CA GLN A 47 -10.72 -7.37 5.64
C GLN A 47 -11.31 -6.68 6.88
N HIS A 48 -10.46 -6.12 7.76
CA HIS A 48 -10.88 -5.42 8.97
C HIS A 48 -11.78 -4.21 8.65
N LEU A 49 -11.41 -3.40 7.67
CA LEU A 49 -12.18 -2.23 7.25
C LEU A 49 -13.48 -2.60 6.53
N LEU A 50 -13.46 -3.64 5.68
CA LEU A 50 -14.67 -4.14 5.02
C LEU A 50 -15.70 -4.69 6.03
N HIS A 51 -15.27 -5.37 7.10
CA HIS A 51 -16.16 -5.80 8.18
C HIS A 51 -16.82 -4.63 8.95
N GLN A 52 -16.23 -3.44 8.87
CA GLN A 52 -16.82 -2.19 9.37
C GLN A 52 -17.62 -1.44 8.31
N GLN A 53 -17.98 -2.11 7.21
CA GLN A 53 -18.71 -1.55 6.07
C GLN A 53 -18.00 -0.36 5.41
N ARG A 54 -16.66 -0.33 5.46
CA ARG A 54 -15.87 0.70 4.78
C ARG A 54 -15.49 0.25 3.39
N PHE A 55 -15.82 1.05 2.37
CA PHE A 55 -15.41 0.77 1.00
C PHE A 55 -13.88 0.88 0.89
N THR A 56 -13.22 -0.26 0.74
CA THR A 56 -11.76 -0.40 0.84
C THR A 56 -11.27 -1.29 -0.29
N TYR A 57 -10.11 -0.97 -0.85
CA TYR A 57 -9.52 -1.76 -1.93
C TYR A 57 -8.00 -1.76 -1.86
N ARG A 58 -7.41 -2.94 -1.98
CA ARG A 58 -5.95 -3.13 -2.01
C ARG A 58 -5.40 -3.10 -3.43
N LEU A 59 -4.31 -2.35 -3.62
CA LEU A 59 -3.47 -2.36 -4.81
C LEU A 59 -2.11 -2.98 -4.45
N ASP A 60 -1.71 -4.05 -5.12
CA ASP A 60 -0.41 -4.68 -4.88
C ASP A 60 0.18 -5.33 -6.14
N GLY A 61 1.29 -6.07 -5.94
CA GLY A 61 1.97 -6.74 -7.03
C GLY A 61 1.09 -7.75 -7.79
N ASP A 62 0.11 -8.39 -7.16
CA ASP A 62 -0.64 -9.46 -7.80
C ASP A 62 -1.72 -8.90 -8.74
N ASN A 63 -2.40 -7.80 -8.36
CA ASN A 63 -3.45 -7.20 -9.21
C ASN A 63 -2.95 -6.07 -10.13
N VAL A 64 -1.82 -5.43 -9.84
CA VAL A 64 -1.28 -4.35 -10.69
C VAL A 64 -0.21 -4.86 -11.67
N ARG A 65 0.72 -5.72 -11.21
CA ARG A 65 1.93 -6.06 -11.99
C ARG A 65 1.63 -6.87 -13.24
N PHE A 66 0.61 -7.72 -13.21
CA PHE A 66 0.23 -8.57 -14.35
C PHE A 66 -0.87 -7.94 -15.22
N GLY A 67 -1.45 -6.83 -14.78
CA GLY A 67 -2.48 -6.08 -15.51
C GLY A 67 -1.95 -4.76 -16.04
N LEU A 68 -2.20 -3.68 -15.28
CA LEU A 68 -1.86 -2.30 -15.64
C LEU A 68 -0.36 -2.09 -15.91
N ASN A 69 0.51 -2.77 -15.16
CA ASN A 69 1.96 -2.57 -15.20
C ASN A 69 2.71 -3.76 -15.83
N LYS A 70 2.03 -4.58 -16.65
CA LYS A 70 2.62 -5.78 -17.27
C LYS A 70 3.76 -5.50 -18.24
N ASP A 71 3.82 -4.28 -18.77
CA ASP A 71 4.86 -3.79 -19.67
C ASP A 71 6.15 -3.38 -18.94
N LEU A 72 6.13 -3.28 -17.60
CA LEU A 72 7.24 -2.74 -16.81
C LEU A 72 8.17 -3.84 -16.29
N GLY A 73 9.47 -3.64 -16.52
CA GLY A 73 10.55 -4.46 -16.00
C GLY A 73 10.92 -4.14 -14.53
N PHE A 74 12.06 -4.64 -14.08
CA PHE A 74 12.58 -4.43 -12.72
C PHE A 74 13.78 -3.48 -12.65
N ASP A 75 14.16 -2.88 -13.77
CA ASP A 75 15.12 -1.78 -13.83
C ASP A 75 14.58 -0.52 -13.12
N GLU A 76 15.45 0.45 -12.90
CA GLU A 76 15.14 1.67 -12.16
C GLU A 76 14.03 2.49 -12.81
N GLN A 77 14.06 2.70 -14.14
CA GLN A 77 13.04 3.49 -14.84
C GLN A 77 11.67 2.81 -14.76
N SER A 78 11.62 1.49 -14.94
CA SER A 78 10.40 0.71 -14.75
C SER A 78 9.85 0.79 -13.33
N ARG A 79 10.69 0.94 -12.30
CA ARG A 79 10.24 1.11 -10.91
C ARG A 79 9.62 2.48 -10.68
N VAL A 80 10.27 3.53 -11.16
CA VAL A 80 9.77 4.91 -11.09
C VAL A 80 8.40 4.99 -11.77
N GLU A 81 8.28 4.47 -13.00
CA GLU A 81 7.02 4.48 -13.73
C GLU A 81 5.95 3.60 -13.06
N ASN A 82 6.35 2.46 -12.49
CA ASN A 82 5.44 1.60 -11.74
C ASN A 82 4.80 2.36 -10.56
N ILE A 83 5.63 3.02 -9.74
CA ILE A 83 5.14 3.81 -8.60
C ILE A 83 4.32 5.01 -9.05
N ARG A 84 4.73 5.72 -10.11
CA ARG A 84 3.97 6.83 -10.68
C ARG A 84 2.55 6.40 -11.10
N ARG A 85 2.42 5.28 -11.83
CA ARG A 85 1.10 4.73 -12.23
C ARG A 85 0.25 4.36 -11.03
N ILE A 86 0.84 3.70 -10.03
CA ILE A 86 0.14 3.32 -8.80
C ILE A 86 -0.31 4.56 -8.02
N GLY A 87 0.51 5.61 -7.96
CA GLY A 87 0.16 6.88 -7.33
C GLY A 87 -1.11 7.50 -7.94
N GLU A 88 -1.18 7.56 -9.27
CA GLU A 88 -2.37 8.06 -9.98
C GLU A 88 -3.59 7.17 -9.77
N VAL A 89 -3.45 5.85 -9.85
CA VAL A 89 -4.57 4.93 -9.61
C VAL A 89 -5.06 5.04 -8.17
N SER A 90 -4.15 5.10 -7.19
CA SER A 90 -4.52 5.26 -5.78
C SER A 90 -5.29 6.56 -5.56
N LYS A 91 -4.86 7.65 -6.21
CA LYS A 91 -5.58 8.93 -6.20
C LYS A 91 -6.99 8.79 -6.75
N LEU A 92 -7.19 8.09 -7.87
CA LEU A 92 -8.52 7.88 -8.45
C LEU A 92 -9.45 7.08 -7.52
N PHE A 93 -8.92 6.05 -6.86
CA PHE A 93 -9.70 5.30 -5.87
C PHE A 93 -10.03 6.17 -4.65
N ALA A 94 -9.08 6.93 -4.11
CA ALA A 94 -9.33 7.86 -3.01
C ALA A 94 -10.35 8.94 -3.40
N ASP A 95 -10.27 9.52 -4.60
CA ASP A 95 -11.26 10.48 -5.12
C ASP A 95 -12.67 9.87 -5.24
N SER A 96 -12.75 8.57 -5.54
CA SER A 96 -14.03 7.85 -5.58
C SER A 96 -14.67 7.60 -4.20
N GLY A 97 -13.98 7.92 -3.11
CA GLY A 97 -14.41 7.66 -1.74
C GLY A 97 -13.86 6.37 -1.15
N CYS A 98 -12.97 5.66 -1.84
CA CYS A 98 -12.36 4.40 -1.37
C CYS A 98 -11.23 4.65 -0.35
N ILE A 99 -11.13 3.79 0.66
CA ILE A 99 -9.90 3.64 1.45
C ILE A 99 -8.96 2.74 0.65
N THR A 100 -7.98 3.32 -0.03
CA THR A 100 -7.07 2.60 -0.90
C THR A 100 -5.85 2.14 -0.12
N ILE A 101 -5.49 0.86 -0.19
CA ILE A 101 -4.29 0.33 0.46
C ILE A 101 -3.27 -0.06 -0.62
N ALA A 102 -2.21 0.74 -0.80
CA ALA A 102 -1.15 0.44 -1.75
C ALA A 102 -0.01 -0.30 -1.06
N ALA A 103 0.29 -1.55 -1.47
CA ALA A 103 1.30 -2.40 -0.84
C ALA A 103 2.48 -2.71 -1.78
N PHE A 104 3.38 -1.73 -1.95
CA PHE A 104 4.52 -1.82 -2.85
C PHE A 104 5.83 -1.54 -2.14
N ILE A 105 6.95 -2.07 -2.65
CA ILE A 105 8.27 -1.78 -2.06
C ILE A 105 8.53 -0.27 -2.05
N SER A 106 8.23 0.42 -3.15
CA SER A 106 8.39 1.88 -3.32
C SER A 106 9.72 2.40 -2.71
N PRO A 107 10.87 1.90 -3.21
CA PRO A 107 12.15 2.01 -2.51
C PRO A 107 12.75 3.41 -2.47
N TYR A 108 12.40 4.28 -3.41
CA TYR A 108 12.95 5.63 -3.52
C TYR A 108 12.01 6.64 -2.87
N ARG A 109 12.55 7.52 -2.02
CA ARG A 109 11.77 8.58 -1.36
C ARG A 109 11.13 9.51 -2.36
N ALA A 110 11.88 9.94 -3.37
CA ALA A 110 11.38 10.86 -4.40
C ALA A 110 10.10 10.34 -5.08
N ASP A 111 10.00 9.02 -5.34
CA ASP A 111 8.80 8.44 -5.94
C ASP A 111 7.60 8.45 -4.97
N ARG A 112 7.85 8.23 -3.67
CA ARG A 112 6.81 8.31 -2.62
C ARG A 112 6.36 9.76 -2.41
N ASP A 113 7.28 10.71 -2.45
CA ASP A 113 6.99 12.14 -2.36
C ASP A 113 6.14 12.61 -3.55
N ILE A 114 6.45 12.17 -4.77
CA ILE A 114 5.62 12.44 -5.95
C ILE A 114 4.21 11.88 -5.75
N ALA A 115 4.08 10.63 -5.28
CA ALA A 115 2.78 10.02 -5.01
C ALA A 115 2.00 10.79 -3.94
N ARG A 116 2.66 11.25 -2.87
CA ARG A 116 2.07 12.09 -1.83
C ARG A 116 1.60 13.44 -2.38
N GLU A 117 2.45 14.15 -3.11
CA GLU A 117 2.12 15.43 -3.73
C GLU A 117 0.89 15.34 -4.65
N LEU A 118 0.73 14.24 -5.40
CA LEU A 118 -0.44 14.01 -6.25
C LEU A 118 -1.75 14.03 -5.46
N HIS A 119 -1.75 13.48 -4.24
CA HIS A 119 -2.92 13.43 -3.37
C HIS A 119 -3.16 14.79 -2.69
N GLU A 120 -2.10 15.41 -2.18
CA GLU A 120 -2.17 16.71 -1.50
C GLU A 120 -2.69 17.81 -2.44
N LYS A 121 -2.24 17.84 -3.70
CA LYS A 121 -2.73 18.78 -4.73
C LYS A 121 -4.25 18.65 -4.99
N THR A 122 -4.84 17.49 -4.70
CA THR A 122 -6.29 17.25 -4.82
C THR A 122 -6.99 17.20 -3.46
N SER A 123 -6.35 17.64 -2.38
CA SER A 123 -6.89 17.61 -1.00
C SER A 123 -7.32 16.21 -0.54
N LEU A 124 -6.69 15.15 -1.07
CA LEU A 124 -6.89 13.78 -0.64
C LEU A 124 -5.82 13.41 0.39
N ALA A 125 -6.20 12.66 1.42
CA ALA A 125 -5.25 12.25 2.44
C ALA A 125 -4.33 11.13 1.93
N PHE A 126 -3.05 11.25 2.25
CA PHE A 126 -2.02 10.26 1.98
C PHE A 126 -1.33 9.90 3.30
N ILE A 127 -1.37 8.62 3.66
CA ILE A 127 -0.86 8.09 4.93
C ILE A 127 0.23 7.09 4.59
N GLU A 128 1.49 7.50 4.71
CA GLU A 128 2.63 6.63 4.51
C GLU A 128 2.88 5.79 5.77
N VAL A 129 2.89 4.47 5.56
CA VAL A 129 3.14 3.49 6.61
C VAL A 129 4.45 2.80 6.31
N PHE A 130 5.46 3.05 7.13
CA PHE A 130 6.73 2.35 7.05
C PHE A 130 6.59 0.96 7.70
N VAL A 131 6.55 -0.06 6.87
CA VAL A 131 6.54 -1.48 7.28
C VAL A 131 7.98 -1.96 7.37
N ASP A 132 8.56 -1.70 8.53
CA ASP A 132 9.96 -1.87 8.85
C ASP A 132 10.23 -3.27 9.39
N ALA A 133 11.20 -3.93 8.80
CA ALA A 133 11.76 -5.19 9.28
C ALA A 133 13.24 -5.22 8.90
N PRO A 134 14.16 -5.51 9.83
CA PRO A 134 15.58 -5.58 9.51
C PRO A 134 15.87 -6.55 8.37
N LEU A 135 16.92 -6.26 7.58
CA LEU A 135 17.32 -7.10 6.45
C LEU A 135 17.50 -8.58 6.85
N SER A 136 18.10 -8.83 8.02
CA SER A 136 18.28 -10.19 8.56
C SER A 136 16.96 -10.93 8.78
N VAL A 137 15.91 -10.24 9.24
CA VAL A 137 14.59 -10.81 9.49
C VAL A 137 13.88 -11.14 8.18
N VAL A 138 13.94 -10.25 7.19
CA VAL A 138 13.29 -10.50 5.89
C VAL A 138 14.01 -11.56 5.06
N GLU A 139 15.34 -11.66 5.17
CA GLU A 139 16.12 -12.77 4.61
C GLU A 139 15.79 -14.11 5.27
N GLN A 140 15.53 -14.12 6.59
CA GLN A 140 15.09 -15.33 7.29
C GLN A 140 13.67 -15.75 6.86
N ARG A 141 12.76 -14.79 6.65
CA ARG A 141 11.37 -15.06 6.23
C ARG A 141 11.31 -15.65 4.82
N ASP A 142 12.02 -15.04 3.87
CA ASP A 142 12.15 -15.38 2.45
C ASP A 142 11.10 -16.38 1.86
N PRO A 143 9.79 -16.06 1.92
CA PRO A 143 8.73 -17.02 1.61
C PRO A 143 8.69 -17.41 0.14
N LYS A 144 9.24 -16.56 -0.73
CA LYS A 144 9.31 -16.75 -2.18
C LYS A 144 10.72 -17.15 -2.67
N GLY A 145 11.68 -17.34 -1.77
CA GLY A 145 13.06 -17.69 -2.14
C GLY A 145 13.83 -16.58 -2.88
N LEU A 146 13.33 -15.33 -2.84
CA LEU A 146 13.86 -14.22 -3.64
C LEU A 146 15.18 -13.69 -3.07
N TYR A 147 15.32 -13.65 -1.74
CA TYR A 147 16.56 -13.20 -1.11
C TYR A 147 17.70 -14.16 -1.39
N ARG A 148 17.45 -15.48 -1.30
CA ARG A 148 18.44 -16.50 -1.69
C ARG A 148 18.91 -16.35 -3.13
N LYS A 149 17.99 -16.19 -4.07
CA LYS A 149 18.31 -15.96 -5.49
C LYS A 149 19.06 -14.65 -5.74
N ALA A 150 18.70 -13.58 -5.03
CA ALA A 150 19.42 -12.31 -5.11
C ALA A 150 20.86 -12.41 -4.58
N ARG A 151 21.07 -13.09 -3.44
CA ARG A 151 22.41 -13.36 -2.89
C ARG A 151 23.26 -14.24 -3.81
N ALA A 152 22.64 -15.16 -4.55
CA ALA A 152 23.29 -15.99 -5.57
C ALA A 152 23.58 -15.23 -6.89
N GLY A 153 23.11 -13.98 -7.03
CA GLY A 153 23.30 -13.18 -8.24
C GLY A 153 22.33 -13.51 -9.39
N GLU A 154 21.36 -14.40 -9.16
CA GLU A 154 20.34 -14.78 -10.15
C GLU A 154 19.32 -13.65 -10.39
N ILE A 155 19.06 -12.84 -9.36
CA ILE A 155 18.19 -11.66 -9.45
C ILE A 155 19.03 -10.39 -9.29
N LYS A 156 19.16 -9.63 -10.38
CA LYS A 156 19.87 -8.34 -10.39
C LYS A 156 18.99 -7.23 -9.81
N ASN A 157 19.63 -6.18 -9.30
CA ASN A 157 19.00 -4.97 -8.77
C ASN A 157 17.96 -5.25 -7.67
N PHE A 158 18.17 -6.26 -6.83
CA PHE A 158 17.20 -6.62 -5.78
C PHE A 158 17.30 -5.65 -4.60
N THR A 159 16.16 -5.04 -4.23
CA THR A 159 16.10 -4.03 -3.16
C THR A 159 16.58 -4.60 -1.82
N GLY A 160 17.50 -3.88 -1.16
CA GLY A 160 18.13 -4.28 0.09
C GLY A 160 19.36 -5.20 -0.06
N ILE A 161 19.66 -5.66 -1.28
CA ILE A 161 20.83 -6.51 -1.58
C ILE A 161 21.76 -5.85 -2.60
N SER A 162 21.25 -5.60 -3.81
CA SER A 162 22.00 -5.02 -4.94
C SER A 162 21.38 -3.73 -5.48
N ALA A 163 20.28 -3.26 -4.89
CA ALA A 163 19.68 -1.95 -5.09
C ALA A 163 19.25 -1.35 -3.73
N PRO A 164 19.23 -0.02 -3.57
CA PRO A 164 18.93 0.60 -2.28
C PRO A 164 17.45 0.51 -1.92
N TYR A 165 17.19 0.67 -0.62
CA TYR A 165 15.90 1.04 -0.06
C TYR A 165 16.13 2.30 0.80
N GLU A 166 15.40 3.36 0.53
CA GLU A 166 15.50 4.62 1.25
C GLU A 166 14.38 4.69 2.28
N ASP A 167 14.74 4.50 3.55
CA ASP A 167 13.80 4.54 4.67
C ASP A 167 13.03 5.88 4.68
N PRO A 168 11.70 5.86 4.92
CA PRO A 168 10.92 7.08 5.13
C PRO A 168 11.45 7.87 6.33
N GLU A 169 11.67 9.17 6.16
CA GLU A 169 12.17 10.02 7.25
C GLU A 169 11.06 10.48 8.20
N LYS A 170 9.84 10.66 7.66
CA LYS A 170 8.66 11.15 8.40
C LYS A 170 7.38 10.44 7.94
N PRO A 171 7.30 9.11 8.05
CA PRO A 171 6.05 8.41 7.75
C PRO A 171 4.99 8.80 8.80
N GLU A 172 3.72 8.85 8.41
CA GLU A 172 2.62 9.03 9.35
C GLU A 172 2.56 7.89 10.38
N ILE A 173 2.91 6.67 9.97
CA ILE A 173 2.92 5.47 10.82
C ILE A 173 4.21 4.68 10.59
N HIS A 174 4.89 4.28 11.67
CA HIS A 174 6.05 3.39 11.62
C HIS A 174 5.76 2.10 12.39
N ILE A 175 5.82 0.96 11.68
CA ILE A 175 5.52 -0.37 12.22
C ILE A 175 6.76 -1.25 12.11
N LYS A 176 7.28 -1.70 13.25
CA LYS A 176 8.38 -2.67 13.33
C LYS A 176 7.83 -4.09 13.38
N THR A 177 7.74 -4.77 12.23
CA THR A 177 7.06 -6.07 12.11
C THR A 177 7.84 -7.25 12.65
N ASP A 178 9.08 -7.04 13.09
CA ASP A 178 9.85 -7.97 13.92
C ASP A 178 9.44 -7.92 15.40
N GLN A 179 8.71 -6.87 15.80
CA GLN A 179 8.30 -6.60 17.19
C GLN A 179 6.78 -6.56 17.38
N CYS A 180 6.01 -6.63 16.30
CA CYS A 180 4.55 -6.69 16.35
C CYS A 180 4.00 -7.76 15.41
N ASP A 181 2.91 -8.40 15.83
CA ASP A 181 2.15 -9.28 14.95
C ASP A 181 1.24 -8.49 13.99
N VAL A 182 0.58 -9.21 13.09
CA VAL A 182 -0.29 -8.62 12.07
C VAL A 182 -1.49 -7.93 12.70
N THR A 183 -2.11 -8.53 13.72
CA THR A 183 -3.27 -7.97 14.42
C THR A 183 -2.92 -6.61 15.00
N ARG A 184 -1.79 -6.51 15.70
CA ARG A 184 -1.33 -5.27 16.30
C ARG A 184 -0.99 -4.21 15.23
N ALA A 185 -0.39 -4.61 14.12
CA ALA A 185 -0.11 -3.69 13.01
C ALA A 185 -1.42 -3.10 12.42
N VAL A 186 -2.46 -3.92 12.25
CA VAL A 186 -3.79 -3.48 11.79
C VAL A 186 -4.42 -2.52 12.80
N GLU A 187 -4.37 -2.84 14.10
CA GLU A 187 -4.89 -1.96 15.15
C GLU A 187 -4.22 -0.58 15.15
N ILE A 188 -2.90 -0.53 15.00
CA ILE A 188 -2.14 0.74 14.94
C ILE A 188 -2.68 1.62 13.79
N ILE A 189 -2.85 1.03 12.60
CA ILE A 189 -3.36 1.75 11.43
C ILE A 189 -4.82 2.17 11.66
N ALA A 190 -5.69 1.27 12.10
CA ALA A 190 -7.10 1.57 12.35
C ALA A 190 -7.29 2.69 13.39
N ASN A 191 -6.53 2.66 14.48
CA ASN A 191 -6.57 3.69 15.52
C ASN A 191 -6.13 5.05 14.96
N TYR A 192 -5.07 5.10 14.17
CA TYR A 192 -4.65 6.33 13.49
C TYR A 192 -5.78 6.91 12.63
N LEU A 193 -6.50 6.05 11.88
CA LEU A 193 -7.62 6.49 11.05
C LEU A 193 -8.78 7.08 11.85
N VAL A 194 -9.05 6.53 13.04
CA VAL A 194 -10.08 7.05 13.96
C VAL A 194 -9.64 8.38 14.56
N GLU A 195 -8.41 8.45 15.11
CA GLU A 195 -7.85 9.65 15.76
C GLU A 195 -7.82 10.85 14.80
N HIS A 196 -7.58 10.61 13.51
CA HIS A 196 -7.53 11.65 12.49
C HIS A 196 -8.86 11.86 11.75
N ASN A 197 -9.95 11.26 12.21
CA ASN A 197 -11.31 11.43 11.66
C ASN A 197 -11.43 11.06 10.16
N TYR A 198 -10.68 10.05 9.73
CA TYR A 198 -10.84 9.43 8.41
C TYR A 198 -11.97 8.39 8.43
N ILE A 199 -12.09 7.65 9.54
CA ILE A 199 -13.21 6.75 9.82
C ILE A 199 -13.81 7.10 11.19
N SER A 200 -15.10 6.81 11.38
CA SER A 200 -15.73 6.96 12.69
C SER A 200 -15.38 5.78 13.61
N SER A 201 -15.22 6.05 14.91
CA SER A 201 -15.06 5.01 15.93
C SER A 201 -16.25 4.05 15.90
N HIS A 202 -15.99 2.76 15.73
CA HIS A 202 -17.03 1.76 15.85
C HIS A 202 -17.30 1.51 17.34
N HIS A 203 -18.46 1.92 17.85
CA HIS A 203 -19.00 1.40 19.12
C HIS A 203 -20.07 0.38 18.75
N GLY A 204 -19.71 -0.91 18.76
CA GLY A 204 -20.62 -2.01 18.45
C GLY A 204 -20.26 -3.24 19.26
N GLU A 205 -21.23 -3.74 20.03
CA GLU A 205 -21.20 -4.91 20.91
C GLU A 205 -20.77 -6.18 20.16
N GLY A 206 -19.87 -6.97 20.79
CA GLY A 206 -19.58 -8.35 20.38
C GLY A 206 -18.41 -8.54 19.42
N SER A 207 -17.17 -8.32 19.89
CA SER A 207 -15.96 -8.77 19.19
C SER A 207 -15.81 -10.29 19.32
N ASN A 208 -16.28 -11.05 18.33
CA ASN A 208 -15.75 -12.39 18.10
C ASN A 208 -14.34 -12.23 17.50
N GLY A 209 -13.35 -12.79 18.20
CA GLY A 209 -11.93 -12.64 17.90
C GLY A 209 -11.57 -13.02 16.45
N TYR A 210 -10.63 -12.27 15.90
CA TYR A 210 -10.05 -12.51 14.58
C TYR A 210 -9.16 -13.75 14.60
N GLU A 211 -9.61 -14.85 13.96
CA GLU A 211 -8.77 -16.02 13.62
C GLU A 211 -8.48 -16.03 12.11
N GLY A 212 -7.71 -15.06 11.63
CA GLY A 212 -7.33 -14.97 10.21
C GLY A 212 -6.16 -15.88 9.85
N LYS A 213 -6.43 -17.06 9.25
CA LYS A 213 -5.42 -17.79 8.46
C LYS A 213 -5.28 -17.15 7.09
N CYS A 214 -4.22 -16.39 6.88
CA CYS A 214 -3.83 -15.90 5.55
C CYS A 214 -2.72 -16.82 5.00
N GLU A 215 -3.10 -17.91 4.32
CA GLU A 215 -2.15 -18.69 3.54
C GLU A 215 -1.77 -17.89 2.29
N SER A 216 -0.47 -17.65 2.11
CA SER A 216 0.06 -16.97 0.93
C SER A 216 -0.10 -17.88 -0.30
N SER A 217 -1.17 -17.71 -1.06
CA SER A 217 -1.30 -18.33 -2.38
C SER A 217 -0.45 -17.55 -3.38
N ALA A 218 0.85 -17.86 -3.44
CA ALA A 218 1.64 -17.51 -4.61
C ALA A 218 1.06 -18.26 -5.83
N PRO A 219 0.85 -17.61 -6.99
CA PRO A 219 0.45 -18.33 -8.19
C PRO A 219 1.53 -19.36 -8.54
N LYS A 220 1.10 -20.61 -8.74
CA LYS A 220 1.96 -21.65 -9.31
C LYS A 220 2.37 -21.18 -10.70
N VAL A 221 3.67 -20.93 -10.88
CA VAL A 221 4.26 -20.77 -12.20
C VAL A 221 4.28 -22.16 -12.82
N GLU A 222 3.34 -22.45 -13.71
CA GLU A 222 3.50 -23.55 -14.67
C GLU A 222 4.54 -23.11 -15.71
N GLY A 223 5.43 -24.04 -16.04
CA GLY A 223 6.67 -23.79 -16.80
C GLY A 223 6.50 -23.57 -18.29
#